data_AF-A0A957TU00-F1
#
_entry.id   AF-A0A957TU00-F1
#
_cell.length_a   1.000
_cell.length_b   1.000
_cell.length_c   1.000
_cell.angle_alpha   90.00
_cell.angle_beta   90.00
_cell.angle_gamma   90.00
#
_symmetry.space_group_name_H-M   'P 1'
#
loop_
_entity.id
_entity.type
_entity.pdbx_description
1 polymer ?
#
loop_
_entity_poly.entity_id
_entity_poly.type
_entity_poly.pdbx_seq_one_letter_code
_entity_poly.pdbx_strand_id
1 'polypeptide(L)'
;MSALTTLPEVIVELDGRVLRAEESQALVQVRVQQRLSVPTLCELSFHSAVGSLAAIEAVRPGAALTVRVLEQEPALFVGQITALEYDYGPTGAQEICLRGYDALHQLRQRQSVQAYRNMTVADLARQFAQADRLAVQVAEDSPVWPTIVQHRQNDLELLVETAAYSGLYLAVREQTLHLFTLAGDGTVVPL
;
A
#
# COMPACT_ATOMS: atom_id res chain seq x y z
N MET A 1 7.69 -7.45 34.88
CA MET A 1 9.00 -7.82 34.34
C MET A 1 8.80 -8.14 32.86
N SER A 2 8.87 -7.14 31.97
CA SER A 2 8.74 -7.38 30.53
C SER A 2 10.07 -7.93 30.04
N ALA A 3 10.03 -9.21 29.68
CA ALA A 3 11.18 -10.02 29.30
C ALA A 3 11.74 -9.59 27.94
N LEU A 4 13.04 -9.87 27.77
CA LEU A 4 13.89 -9.73 26.59
C LEU A 4 13.11 -9.50 25.28
N THR A 5 13.19 -8.27 24.77
CA THR A 5 12.69 -7.92 23.44
C THR A 5 13.62 -8.57 22.42
N THR A 6 13.27 -9.78 21.99
CA THR A 6 13.82 -10.32 20.73
C THR A 6 13.42 -9.33 19.62
N LEU A 7 14.28 -9.15 18.62
CA LEU A 7 13.92 -8.35 17.45
C LEU A 7 12.60 -8.88 16.89
N PRO A 8 11.64 -8.01 16.52
CA PRO A 8 10.38 -8.45 15.93
C PRO A 8 10.68 -9.26 14.67
N GLU A 9 10.14 -10.48 14.59
CA GLU A 9 10.35 -11.34 13.43
C GLU A 9 9.49 -10.83 12.27
N VAL A 10 10.14 -10.32 11.23
CA VAL A 10 9.47 -9.81 10.03
C VAL A 10 9.40 -10.92 9.00
N ILE A 11 8.18 -11.23 8.55
CA ILE A 11 7.91 -12.21 7.50
C ILE A 11 7.57 -11.45 6.22
N VAL A 12 8.39 -11.64 5.19
CA VAL A 12 8.18 -11.04 3.87
C VAL A 12 7.82 -12.13 2.87
N GLU A 13 6.74 -11.91 2.14
CA GLU A 13 6.28 -12.77 1.06
C GLU A 13 6.32 -12.00 -0.26
N LEU A 14 7.02 -12.58 -1.24
CA LEU A 14 7.11 -12.08 -2.61
C LEU A 14 6.47 -13.10 -3.56
N ASP A 15 5.41 -12.70 -4.23
CA ASP A 15 4.64 -13.55 -5.16
C ASP A 15 4.20 -14.89 -4.53
N GLY A 16 3.74 -14.83 -3.27
CA GLY A 16 3.33 -16.00 -2.49
C GLY A 16 4.48 -16.84 -1.93
N ARG A 17 5.74 -16.44 -2.16
CA ARG A 17 6.93 -17.12 -1.62
C ARG A 17 7.50 -16.34 -0.43
N VAL A 18 7.56 -16.98 0.72
CA VAL A 18 8.28 -16.47 1.89
C VAL A 18 9.78 -16.37 1.56
N LEU A 19 10.43 -15.29 2.00
CA LEU A 19 11.88 -15.15 1.91
C LEU A 19 12.59 -16.32 2.59
N ARG A 20 13.64 -16.84 1.93
CA ARG A 20 14.52 -17.87 2.50
C ARG A 20 15.43 -17.24 3.55
N ALA A 21 15.98 -18.07 4.44
CA ALA A 21 16.88 -17.62 5.49
C ALA A 21 18.02 -16.71 5.00
N GLU A 22 18.65 -17.04 3.87
CA GLU A 22 19.72 -16.22 3.27
C GLU A 22 19.22 -14.84 2.80
N GLU A 23 18.03 -14.79 2.17
CA GLU A 23 17.42 -13.55 1.69
C GLU A 23 16.96 -12.68 2.88
N SER A 24 16.40 -13.30 3.92
CA SER A 24 16.02 -12.62 5.16
C SER A 24 17.23 -12.09 5.93
N GLN A 25 18.37 -12.78 5.88
CA GLN A 25 19.63 -12.28 6.48
C GLN A 25 20.22 -11.11 5.70
N ALA A 26 19.99 -11.06 4.38
CA ALA A 26 20.42 -9.95 3.54
C ALA A 26 19.48 -8.73 3.62
N LEU A 27 18.24 -8.90 4.09
CA LEU A 27 17.27 -7.83 4.29
C LEU A 27 17.71 -6.94 5.47
N VAL A 28 18.18 -5.74 5.15
CA VAL A 28 18.72 -4.79 6.14
C VAL A 28 17.74 -3.72 6.56
N GLN A 29 16.72 -3.44 5.74
CA GLN A 29 15.71 -2.44 6.05
C GLN A 29 14.36 -2.83 5.48
N VAL A 30 13.33 -2.63 6.30
CA VAL A 30 11.92 -2.62 5.90
C VAL A 30 11.34 -1.29 6.31
N ARG A 31 10.86 -0.52 5.34
CA ARG A 31 10.21 0.77 5.56
C ARG A 31 8.80 0.71 5.00
N VAL A 32 7.81 0.92 5.85
CA VAL A 32 6.41 1.09 5.44
C VAL A 32 5.98 2.50 5.80
N GLN A 33 5.51 3.26 4.80
CA GLN A 33 5.04 4.62 4.97
C GLN A 33 3.57 4.72 4.57
N GLN A 34 2.72 4.80 5.60
CA GLN A 34 1.28 5.04 5.46
C GLN A 34 0.99 6.52 5.65
N ARG A 35 0.15 7.06 4.77
CA ARG A 35 -0.34 8.45 4.83
C ARG A 35 -1.77 8.47 4.33
N LEU A 36 -2.60 9.34 4.91
CA LEU A 36 -4.00 9.46 4.51
C LEU A 36 -4.11 9.90 3.04
N SER A 37 -5.06 9.29 2.33
CA SER A 37 -5.45 9.68 0.98
C SER A 37 -4.33 9.61 -0.07
N VAL A 38 -3.26 8.87 0.23
CA VAL A 38 -2.17 8.57 -0.72
C VAL A 38 -1.80 7.09 -0.59
N PRO A 39 -1.27 6.47 -1.65
CA PRO A 39 -0.92 5.06 -1.59
C PRO A 39 0.19 4.77 -0.59
N THR A 40 0.03 3.72 0.20
CA THR A 40 1.05 3.24 1.13
C THR A 40 2.27 2.78 0.36
N LEU A 41 3.45 3.23 0.78
CA LEU A 41 4.73 2.80 0.23
C LEU A 41 5.35 1.73 1.13
N CYS A 42 5.87 0.67 0.52
CA CYS A 42 6.78 -0.27 1.17
C CYS A 42 8.11 -0.30 0.43
N GLU A 43 9.22 -0.20 1.16
CA GLU A 43 10.58 -0.31 0.64
C GLU A 43 11.32 -1.41 1.41
N LEU A 44 11.97 -2.30 0.66
CA LEU A 44 12.80 -3.37 1.18
C LEU A 44 14.22 -3.19 0.64
N SER A 45 15.20 -3.05 1.53
CA SER A 45 16.61 -2.96 1.15
C SER A 45 17.35 -4.25 1.47
N PHE A 46 18.08 -4.77 0.49
CA PHE A 46 18.92 -5.95 0.64
C PHE A 46 20.39 -5.61 0.38
N HIS A 47 21.30 -6.10 1.21
CA HIS A 47 22.73 -6.00 0.96
C HIS A 47 23.27 -7.30 0.34
N SER A 48 23.89 -7.19 -0.83
CA SER A 48 24.44 -8.34 -1.58
C SER A 48 25.73 -8.94 -1.00
N ALA A 49 26.16 -8.53 0.20
CA ALA A 49 27.37 -9.04 0.85
C ALA A 49 27.20 -10.47 1.39
N VAL A 50 25.97 -10.95 1.55
CA VAL A 50 25.63 -12.23 2.17
C VAL A 50 24.76 -13.05 1.21
N GLY A 51 25.33 -14.08 0.60
CA GLY A 51 24.59 -15.07 -0.20
C GLY A 51 24.12 -14.60 -1.58
N SER A 52 23.33 -15.45 -2.24
CA SER A 52 22.79 -15.20 -3.58
C SER A 52 21.42 -14.54 -3.51
N LEU A 53 21.29 -13.35 -4.11
CA LEU A 53 20.02 -12.62 -4.22
C LEU A 53 19.34 -12.79 -5.59
N ALA A 54 19.72 -13.80 -6.36
CA ALA A 54 19.21 -14.02 -7.72
C ALA A 54 17.67 -14.09 -7.78
N ALA A 55 17.02 -14.62 -6.74
CA ALA A 55 15.56 -14.68 -6.68
C ALA A 55 14.92 -13.31 -6.39
N ILE A 56 15.61 -12.42 -5.67
CA ILE A 56 15.19 -11.03 -5.45
C ILE A 56 15.39 -10.22 -6.74
N GLU A 57 16.53 -10.39 -7.41
CA GLU A 57 16.83 -9.77 -8.72
C GLU A 57 15.88 -10.23 -9.84
N ALA A 58 15.31 -11.44 -9.69
CA ALA A 58 14.31 -11.99 -10.59
C ALA A 58 12.90 -11.41 -10.37
N VAL A 59 12.65 -10.69 -9.28
CA VAL A 59 11.35 -10.05 -9.03
C VAL A 59 11.06 -9.02 -10.13
N ARG A 60 9.79 -8.91 -10.50
CA ARG A 60 9.32 -7.98 -11.52
C ARG A 60 8.22 -7.08 -10.96
N PRO A 61 8.07 -5.85 -11.49
CA PRO A 61 6.89 -5.04 -11.22
C PRO A 61 5.59 -5.82 -11.48
N GLY A 62 4.62 -5.68 -10.59
CA GLY A 62 3.37 -6.44 -10.56
C GLY A 62 3.39 -7.67 -9.64
N ALA A 63 4.55 -8.14 -9.19
CA ALA A 63 4.63 -9.23 -8.21
C ALA A 63 3.96 -8.83 -6.89
N ALA A 64 3.17 -9.74 -6.30
CA ALA A 64 2.53 -9.48 -5.01
C ALA A 64 3.58 -9.31 -3.89
N LEU A 65 3.36 -8.37 -2.97
CA LEU A 65 4.20 -8.14 -1.81
C LEU A 65 3.33 -8.09 -0.56
N THR A 66 3.66 -8.94 0.41
CA THR A 66 3.07 -8.91 1.75
C THR A 66 4.19 -8.82 2.78
N VAL A 67 4.05 -7.92 3.75
CA VAL A 67 4.95 -7.78 4.90
C VAL A 67 4.14 -7.96 6.18
N ARG A 68 4.55 -8.90 7.02
CA ARG A 68 3.94 -9.21 8.31
C ARG A 68 4.98 -9.11 9.41
N VAL A 69 4.52 -8.85 10.62
CA VAL A 69 5.32 -9.03 11.84
C VAL A 69 4.69 -10.19 12.60
N LEU A 70 5.51 -11.14 13.04
CA LEU A 70 5.03 -12.31 13.78
C LEU A 70 4.18 -11.87 14.98
N GLU A 71 3.06 -12.55 15.20
CA GLU A 71 2.08 -12.24 16.26
C GLU A 71 1.38 -10.86 16.14
N GLN A 72 1.56 -10.15 15.04
CA GLN A 72 0.83 -8.91 14.75
C GLN A 72 -0.08 -9.08 13.55
N GLU A 73 -1.38 -8.91 13.79
CA GLU A 73 -2.40 -8.81 12.75
C GLU A 73 -3.09 -7.44 12.84
N PRO A 74 -3.51 -6.87 11.70
CA PRO A 74 -3.34 -7.38 10.34
C PRO A 74 -1.89 -7.24 9.83
N ALA A 75 -1.63 -7.74 8.62
CA ALA A 75 -0.35 -7.53 7.92
C ALA A 75 0.03 -6.03 7.88
N LEU A 76 1.32 -5.74 8.05
CA LEU A 76 1.84 -4.37 8.05
C LEU A 76 1.70 -3.72 6.65
N PHE A 77 1.84 -4.51 5.60
CA PHE A 77 1.68 -4.06 4.23
C PHE A 77 1.18 -5.18 3.33
N VAL A 78 0.24 -4.83 2.43
CA VAL A 78 -0.23 -5.67 1.33
C VAL A 78 -0.28 -4.82 0.08
N GLY A 79 0.37 -5.26 -0.98
CA GLY A 79 0.43 -4.53 -2.22
C GLY A 79 1.18 -5.28 -3.30
N GLN A 80 1.83 -4.54 -4.18
CA GLN A 80 2.60 -5.09 -5.28
C GLN A 80 3.94 -4.35 -5.43
N ILE A 81 4.93 -5.06 -5.95
CA ILE A 81 6.20 -4.46 -6.37
C ILE A 81 5.95 -3.57 -7.58
N THR A 82 6.56 -2.40 -7.57
CA THR A 82 6.47 -1.39 -8.65
C THR A 82 7.83 -1.05 -9.22
N ALA A 83 8.90 -1.17 -8.43
CA ALA A 83 10.26 -0.97 -8.90
C ALA A 83 11.25 -1.91 -8.18
N LEU A 84 12.33 -2.21 -8.89
CA LEU A 84 13.55 -2.82 -8.37
C LEU A 84 14.70 -1.91 -8.79
N GLU A 85 15.45 -1.42 -7.81
CA GLU A 85 16.53 -0.46 -7.96
C GLU A 85 17.84 -1.07 -7.44
N TYR A 86 18.96 -0.66 -8.03
CA TYR A 86 20.29 -1.06 -7.61
C TYR A 86 21.07 0.18 -7.22
N ASP A 87 21.54 0.23 -5.98
CA ASP A 87 22.39 1.28 -5.46
C ASP A 87 23.81 0.72 -5.25
N TYR A 88 24.79 1.40 -5.84
CA TYR A 88 26.20 0.99 -5.77
C TYR A 88 26.97 1.97 -4.90
N GLY A 89 27.43 1.49 -3.75
CA GLY A 89 28.26 2.25 -2.84
C GLY A 89 29.69 2.43 -3.35
N PRO A 90 30.42 3.45 -2.85
CA PRO A 90 31.79 3.76 -3.28
C PRO A 90 32.80 2.62 -2.99
N THR A 91 32.48 1.70 -2.08
CA THR A 91 33.29 0.52 -1.76
C THR A 91 32.99 -0.69 -2.65
N GLY A 92 32.12 -0.53 -3.66
CA GLY A 92 31.62 -1.64 -4.49
C GLY A 92 30.53 -2.46 -3.82
N ALA A 93 30.01 -2.02 -2.68
CA ALA A 93 28.84 -2.64 -2.05
C ALA A 93 27.61 -2.41 -2.93
N GLN A 94 26.86 -3.48 -3.21
CA GLN A 94 25.62 -3.43 -3.97
C GLN A 94 24.44 -3.58 -3.00
N GLU A 95 23.54 -2.60 -3.03
CA GLU A 95 22.25 -2.62 -2.38
C GLU A 95 21.15 -2.80 -3.43
N ILE A 96 20.19 -3.68 -3.14
CA ILE A 96 18.99 -3.87 -3.97
C ILE A 96 17.82 -3.31 -3.19
N CYS A 97 17.11 -2.34 -3.78
CA CYS A 97 15.91 -1.76 -3.19
C CYS A 97 14.67 -2.20 -3.99
N LEU A 98 13.76 -2.92 -3.33
CA LEU A 98 12.42 -3.18 -3.87
C LEU A 98 11.45 -2.13 -3.35
N ARG A 99 10.70 -1.49 -4.26
CA ARG A 99 9.61 -0.58 -3.91
C ARG A 99 8.27 -1.17 -4.28
N GLY A 100 7.34 -1.18 -3.34
CA GLY A 100 5.96 -1.60 -3.56
C GLY A 100 4.95 -0.57 -3.11
N TYR A 101 3.77 -0.58 -3.73
CA TYR A 101 2.64 0.23 -3.33
C TYR A 101 1.38 -0.63 -3.12
N ASP A 102 0.49 -0.16 -2.25
CA ASP A 102 -0.83 -0.76 -2.07
C ASP A 102 -1.74 -0.52 -3.28
N ALA A 103 -2.97 -1.04 -3.20
CA ALA A 103 -3.92 -0.99 -4.31
C ALA A 103 -4.36 0.44 -4.69
N LEU A 104 -4.20 1.45 -3.83
CA LEU A 104 -4.51 2.84 -4.22
C LEU A 104 -3.60 3.32 -5.36
N HIS A 105 -2.42 2.71 -5.55
CA HIS A 105 -1.55 3.03 -6.66
C HIS A 105 -2.19 2.72 -8.02
N GLN A 106 -3.08 1.73 -8.12
CA GLN A 106 -3.78 1.40 -9.37
C GLN A 106 -4.77 2.49 -9.78
N LEU A 107 -5.47 3.09 -8.82
CA LEU A 107 -6.35 4.25 -9.05
C LEU A 107 -5.57 5.45 -9.59
N ARG A 108 -4.31 5.60 -9.18
CA ARG A 108 -3.44 6.69 -9.66
C ARG A 108 -3.02 6.53 -11.12
N GLN A 109 -2.97 5.29 -11.62
CA GLN A 109 -2.54 4.99 -12.98
C GLN A 109 -3.67 5.17 -14.01
N ARG A 110 -4.93 5.28 -13.55
CA ARG A 110 -6.10 5.40 -14.41
C ARG A 110 -6.54 6.86 -14.49
N GLN A 111 -6.56 7.39 -15.72
CA GLN A 111 -7.01 8.74 -15.99
C GLN A 111 -7.99 8.71 -17.17
N SER A 112 -9.23 9.09 -16.90
CA SER A 112 -10.29 9.14 -17.90
C SER A 112 -10.91 10.53 -17.97
N VAL A 113 -11.54 10.86 -19.09
CA VAL A 113 -12.38 12.06 -19.22
C VAL A 113 -13.82 11.60 -19.23
N GLN A 114 -14.48 11.67 -18.08
CA GLN A 114 -15.82 11.14 -17.89
C GLN A 114 -16.64 12.03 -16.95
N ALA A 115 -17.95 12.09 -17.19
CA ALA A 115 -18.90 12.71 -16.28
C ALA A 115 -19.70 11.64 -15.52
N TYR A 116 -19.78 11.80 -14.21
CA TYR A 116 -20.56 10.99 -13.29
C TYR A 116 -21.77 11.81 -12.83
N ARG A 117 -22.97 11.24 -12.89
CA ARG A 117 -24.20 11.96 -12.55
C ARG A 117 -24.94 11.28 -11.41
N ASN A 118 -25.46 12.08 -10.50
CA ASN A 118 -26.23 11.62 -9.34
C ASN A 118 -25.49 10.53 -8.53
N MET A 119 -24.22 10.76 -8.21
CA MET A 119 -23.39 9.80 -7.47
C MET A 119 -23.01 10.33 -6.09
N THR A 120 -22.98 9.44 -5.10
CA THR A 120 -22.31 9.70 -3.82
C THR A 120 -20.80 9.42 -3.94
N VAL A 121 -20.01 9.82 -2.94
CA VAL A 121 -18.59 9.43 -2.84
C VAL A 121 -18.45 7.91 -2.78
N ALA A 122 -19.37 7.23 -2.08
CA ALA A 122 -19.38 5.78 -1.96
C ALA A 122 -19.60 5.09 -3.32
N ASP A 123 -20.50 5.63 -4.15
CA ASP A 123 -20.75 5.09 -5.49
C ASP A 123 -19.53 5.26 -6.40
N LEU A 124 -18.90 6.44 -6.34
CA LEU A 124 -17.68 6.71 -7.09
C LEU A 124 -16.53 5.77 -6.65
N ALA A 125 -16.35 5.60 -5.34
CA ALA A 125 -15.37 4.68 -4.78
C ALA A 125 -15.60 3.24 -5.25
N ARG A 126 -16.84 2.74 -5.21
CA ARG A 126 -17.20 1.40 -5.69
C ARG A 126 -16.93 1.23 -7.18
N GLN A 127 -17.26 2.25 -7.98
CA GLN A 127 -17.01 2.21 -9.42
C GLN A 127 -15.52 2.11 -9.73
N PHE A 128 -14.68 2.89 -9.05
CA PHE A 128 -13.24 2.83 -9.27
C PHE A 128 -12.57 1.58 -8.69
N ALA A 129 -13.05 1.11 -7.55
CA ALA A 129 -12.58 -0.11 -6.88
C ALA A 129 -12.85 -1.39 -7.69
N GLN A 130 -13.87 -1.40 -8.56
CA GLN A 130 -14.28 -2.57 -9.33
C GLN A 130 -13.15 -3.15 -10.19
N ALA A 131 -12.35 -2.29 -10.84
CA ALA A 131 -11.26 -2.72 -11.72
C ALA A 131 -10.19 -3.54 -10.97
N ASP A 132 -9.94 -3.17 -9.71
CA ASP A 132 -8.92 -3.80 -8.85
C ASP A 132 -9.53 -4.82 -7.87
N ARG A 133 -10.85 -5.07 -7.96
CA ARG A 133 -11.61 -5.97 -7.07
C ARG A 133 -11.50 -5.60 -5.59
N LEU A 134 -11.35 -4.32 -5.29
CA LEU A 134 -11.33 -3.83 -3.92
C LEU A 134 -12.75 -3.82 -3.34
N ALA A 135 -12.90 -4.32 -2.11
CA ALA A 135 -14.08 -4.03 -1.32
C ALA A 135 -14.08 -2.55 -0.92
N VAL A 136 -15.26 -1.96 -0.69
CA VAL A 136 -15.37 -0.56 -0.26
C VAL A 136 -16.16 -0.48 1.03
N GLN A 137 -15.57 0.14 2.04
CA GLN A 137 -16.20 0.47 3.32
C GLN A 137 -16.21 1.97 3.51
N VAL A 138 -17.36 2.51 3.90
CA VAL A 138 -17.55 3.95 4.10
C VAL A 138 -18.14 4.15 5.49
N ALA A 139 -17.50 4.99 6.28
CA ALA A 139 -17.90 5.24 7.67
C ALA A 139 -19.16 6.11 7.77
N GLU A 140 -19.30 7.11 6.89
CA GLU A 140 -20.41 8.05 6.89
C GLU A 140 -20.94 8.27 5.47
N ASP A 141 -22.25 8.46 5.36
CA ASP A 141 -22.87 8.79 4.08
C ASP A 141 -22.44 10.16 3.59
N SER A 142 -22.36 10.31 2.27
CA SER A 142 -22.01 11.56 1.59
C SER A 142 -23.20 12.07 0.77
N PRO A 143 -23.30 13.40 0.56
CA PRO A 143 -24.36 13.95 -0.28
C PRO A 143 -24.27 13.40 -1.71
N VAL A 144 -25.41 13.33 -2.39
CA VAL A 144 -25.46 12.98 -3.81
C VAL A 144 -25.05 14.19 -4.64
N TRP A 145 -24.04 14.02 -5.50
CA TRP A 145 -23.58 15.05 -6.41
C TRP A 145 -24.33 14.95 -7.73
N PRO A 146 -25.01 16.03 -8.18
CA PRO A 146 -25.74 16.01 -9.45
C PRO A 146 -24.82 15.73 -10.64
N THR A 147 -23.61 16.28 -10.63
CA THR A 147 -22.61 16.07 -11.68
C THR A 147 -21.20 16.23 -11.10
N ILE A 148 -20.36 15.24 -11.35
CA ILE A 148 -18.91 15.25 -11.12
C ILE A 148 -18.24 15.04 -12.47
N VAL A 149 -17.26 15.85 -12.83
CA VAL A 149 -16.54 15.72 -14.10
C VAL A 149 -15.08 15.43 -13.82
N GLN A 150 -14.62 14.25 -14.22
CA GLN A 150 -13.20 13.92 -14.23
C GLN A 150 -12.56 14.58 -15.45
N HIS A 151 -11.67 15.54 -15.21
CA HIS A 151 -10.92 16.19 -16.27
C HIS A 151 -9.51 16.50 -15.80
N ARG A 152 -8.51 15.90 -16.47
CA ARG A 152 -7.08 16.01 -16.12
C ARG A 152 -6.75 15.51 -14.70
N GLN A 153 -7.59 14.62 -14.15
CA GLN A 153 -7.40 13.97 -12.86
C GLN A 153 -7.34 12.47 -13.04
N ASN A 154 -6.49 11.78 -12.30
CA ASN A 154 -6.59 10.33 -12.17
C ASN A 154 -7.75 9.94 -11.22
N ASP A 155 -8.13 8.66 -11.22
CA ASP A 155 -9.25 8.16 -10.43
C ASP A 155 -9.03 8.41 -8.92
N LEU A 156 -7.79 8.29 -8.44
CA LEU A 156 -7.44 8.58 -7.05
C LEU A 156 -7.62 10.07 -6.72
N GLU A 157 -7.11 10.97 -7.55
CA GLU A 157 -7.23 12.42 -7.35
C GLU A 157 -8.69 12.87 -7.28
N LEU A 158 -9.52 12.41 -8.22
CA LEU A 158 -10.94 12.73 -8.22
C LEU A 158 -11.63 12.20 -6.95
N LEU A 159 -11.30 10.97 -6.55
CA LEU A 159 -11.90 10.35 -5.38
C LEU A 159 -11.47 11.08 -4.08
N VAL A 160 -10.20 11.43 -3.96
CA VAL A 160 -9.66 12.22 -2.84
C VAL A 160 -10.33 13.58 -2.76
N GLU A 161 -10.44 14.29 -3.89
CA GLU A 161 -11.10 15.60 -3.92
C GLU A 161 -12.57 15.50 -3.50
N THR A 162 -13.31 14.55 -4.10
CA THR A 162 -14.75 14.39 -3.83
C THR A 162 -14.99 13.96 -2.37
N ALA A 163 -14.16 13.06 -1.83
CA ALA A 163 -14.22 12.61 -0.45
C ALA A 163 -13.92 13.74 0.55
N ALA A 164 -12.95 14.61 0.24
CA ALA A 164 -12.58 15.72 1.10
C ALA A 164 -13.75 16.71 1.35
N TYR A 165 -14.63 16.94 0.36
CA TYR A 165 -15.84 17.75 0.55
C TYR A 165 -16.82 17.16 1.57
N SER A 166 -16.73 15.87 1.86
CA SER A 166 -17.53 15.17 2.88
C SER A 166 -16.72 14.89 4.16
N GLY A 167 -15.50 15.43 4.29
CA GLY A 167 -14.64 15.17 5.44
C GLY A 167 -14.11 13.73 5.53
N LEU A 168 -14.17 12.98 4.43
CA LEU A 168 -13.72 11.59 4.35
C LEU A 168 -12.28 11.51 3.84
N TYR A 169 -11.52 10.59 4.41
CA TYR A 169 -10.13 10.27 4.07
C TYR A 169 -10.03 8.81 3.64
N LEU A 170 -9.04 8.51 2.81
CA LEU A 170 -8.90 7.18 2.22
C LEU A 170 -7.70 6.43 2.79
N ALA A 171 -7.85 5.13 2.95
CA ALA A 171 -6.75 4.19 3.14
C ALA A 171 -7.15 2.82 2.58
N VAL A 172 -6.18 2.03 2.15
CA VAL A 172 -6.41 0.61 1.86
C VAL A 172 -5.86 -0.22 3.01
N ARG A 173 -6.67 -1.18 3.46
CA ARG A 173 -6.26 -2.22 4.40
C ARG A 173 -6.56 -3.56 3.74
N GLU A 174 -5.52 -4.35 3.53
CA GLU A 174 -5.58 -5.62 2.80
C GLU A 174 -6.20 -5.44 1.40
N GLN A 175 -7.45 -5.86 1.20
CA GLN A 175 -8.21 -5.72 -0.06
C GLN A 175 -9.48 -4.87 0.09
N THR A 176 -9.49 -3.98 1.07
CA THR A 176 -10.61 -3.07 1.33
C THR A 176 -10.13 -1.63 1.25
N LEU A 177 -10.82 -0.83 0.44
CA LEU A 177 -10.74 0.61 0.40
C LEU A 177 -11.66 1.20 1.48
N HIS A 178 -11.06 1.81 2.49
CA HIS A 178 -11.75 2.47 3.59
C HIS A 178 -11.87 3.96 3.30
N LEU A 179 -13.09 4.50 3.47
CA LEU A 179 -13.38 5.92 3.51
C LEU A 179 -13.88 6.25 4.91
N PHE A 180 -13.09 7.00 5.69
CA PHE A 180 -13.35 7.24 7.11
C PHE A 180 -13.06 8.68 7.51
N THR A 181 -13.62 9.12 8.64
CA THR A 181 -13.37 10.46 9.19
C THR A 181 -12.16 10.46 10.12
N LEU A 182 -11.68 11.63 10.54
CA LEU A 182 -10.55 11.73 11.48
C LEU A 182 -10.85 11.18 12.88
N ALA A 183 -12.09 10.79 13.16
CA ALA A 183 -12.41 10.02 14.38
C ALA A 183 -11.70 8.65 14.40
N GLY A 184 -11.28 8.14 13.24
CA GLY A 184 -10.71 6.82 13.09
C GLY A 184 -11.78 5.72 13.11
N ASP A 185 -11.38 4.51 12.75
CA ASP A 185 -12.26 3.34 12.58
C ASP A 185 -11.71 2.09 13.30
N GLY A 186 -10.82 2.29 14.27
CA GLY A 186 -10.08 1.21 14.95
C GLY A 186 -10.30 1.16 16.47
N THR A 187 -9.74 0.13 17.09
CA THR A 187 -9.71 -0.01 18.55
C THR A 187 -8.86 1.11 19.15
N VAL A 188 -9.40 1.80 20.16
CA VAL A 188 -8.66 2.85 20.88
C VAL A 188 -7.41 2.22 21.50
N VAL A 189 -6.24 2.65 21.02
CA VAL A 189 -4.96 2.26 21.62
C VAL A 189 -4.73 3.16 22.84
N PRO A 190 -4.67 2.62 24.06
CA PRO A 190 -4.28 3.42 25.22
C PRO A 190 -2.83 3.86 25.03
N LEU A 191 -2.61 5.17 24.98
CA LEU A 191 -1.29 5.80 24.95
C LEU A 191 -0.64 5.80 26.34
#